data_AF-A0A7C1FWV9-F1
#
_entry.id   AF-A0A7C1FWV9-F1
#
_cell.length_a   1.000
_cell.length_b   1.000
_cell.length_c   1.000
_cell.angle_alpha   90.00
_cell.angle_beta   90.00
_cell.angle_gamma   90.00
#
_symmetry.space_group_name_H-M   'P 1'
#
loop_
_entity.id
_entity.type
_entity.pdbx_description
1 polymer ?
#
loop_
_entity_poly.entity_id
_entity_poly.type
_entity_poly.pdbx_seq_one_letter_code
_entity_poly.pdbx_strand_id
1 'polypeptide(L)'
;MAESNCDHAGGDSAHEHLCEAILKVLLYADIFDYPLVAEEVHRYLNVPTRLEQVQQALDEAVRRGDIVQTGPFYSLPQRAELAAVRVRRGEISRRMWRRARRYARLMASLPFVEMVAVTGALSVDNVEADADIDFMLVCAPGQVWLVRALTGIMRRVARALGDRLCPNYILACNALELDQRNLYAARELFQMVPLYGFEVYRRLIAANTWAFNYLPNVTMLPPNNGHHPVRGPIRPLRRSLEFGLKGWLGRKLHEAEWQRWRRMAARHEHVGPEVVLAPDRFKMHDLGHGERILAAYAERLARYGLSFPGGGRGTEDGTGLKPGTGLSSAFGPPSAHGVSL
;
A
#
# COMPACT_ATOMS: atom_id res chain seq x y z
N MET A 1 -28.38 35.16 39.89
CA MET A 1 -28.55 34.36 38.67
C MET A 1 -27.43 34.76 37.73
N ALA A 2 -26.36 33.98 37.70
CA ALA A 2 -25.27 34.13 36.75
C ALA A 2 -25.05 32.74 36.17
N GLU A 3 -25.61 32.53 34.98
CA GLU A 3 -25.28 31.40 34.13
C GLU A 3 -24.16 31.78 33.17
N SER A 4 -23.46 30.73 32.72
CA SER A 4 -22.71 30.64 31.47
C SER A 4 -21.32 31.28 31.42
N ASN A 5 -20.30 30.44 31.64
CA ASN A 5 -19.11 30.37 30.77
C ASN A 5 -18.22 29.19 31.20
N CYS A 6 -18.42 27.99 30.64
CA CYS A 6 -17.43 26.90 30.79
C CYS A 6 -17.40 25.90 29.60
N ASP A 7 -18.36 25.89 28.67
CA ASP A 7 -18.42 24.86 27.61
C ASP A 7 -17.83 25.27 26.24
N HIS A 8 -17.36 26.51 26.04
CA HIS A 8 -16.87 26.96 24.72
C HIS A 8 -15.38 26.66 24.46
N ALA A 9 -14.52 26.60 25.48
CA ALA A 9 -13.07 26.42 25.28
C ALA A 9 -12.68 25.00 24.79
N GLY A 10 -13.46 23.97 25.12
CA GLY A 10 -13.20 22.59 24.71
C GLY A 10 -13.62 22.29 23.26
N GLY A 11 -14.65 22.99 22.76
CA GLY A 11 -15.15 22.82 21.40
C GLY A 11 -14.22 23.40 20.34
N ASP A 12 -13.71 24.61 20.58
CA ASP A 12 -12.82 25.30 19.64
C ASP A 12 -11.49 24.57 19.45
N SER A 13 -10.90 24.07 20.54
CA SER A 13 -9.64 23.30 20.46
C SER A 13 -9.84 21.96 19.73
N ALA A 14 -10.91 21.22 20.00
CA ALA A 14 -11.18 19.95 19.31
C ALA A 14 -11.43 20.16 17.80
N HIS A 15 -12.10 21.25 17.45
CA HIS A 15 -12.36 21.63 16.07
C HIS A 15 -11.09 22.06 15.33
N GLU A 16 -10.24 22.87 15.96
CA GLU A 16 -8.95 23.27 15.39
C GLU A 16 -8.04 22.06 15.13
N HIS A 17 -7.99 21.11 16.06
CA HIS A 17 -7.28 19.84 15.86
C HIS A 17 -7.84 19.01 14.69
N LEU A 18 -9.15 19.04 14.45
CA LEU A 18 -9.77 18.34 13.32
C LEU A 18 -9.42 19.03 11.99
N CYS A 19 -9.47 20.36 11.91
CA CYS A 19 -9.03 21.12 10.74
C CYS A 19 -7.56 20.81 10.40
N GLU A 20 -6.69 20.79 11.40
CA GLU A 20 -5.28 20.40 11.23
C GLU A 20 -5.16 18.97 10.68
N ALA A 21 -5.90 18.01 11.26
CA ALA A 21 -5.88 16.62 10.81
C ALA A 21 -6.38 16.48 9.36
N ILE A 22 -7.41 17.23 8.96
CA ILE A 22 -7.91 17.27 7.57
C ILE A 22 -6.82 17.81 6.64
N LEU A 23 -6.15 18.90 7.01
CA LEU A 23 -5.07 19.47 6.21
C LEU A 23 -3.91 18.49 6.06
N LYS A 24 -3.54 17.77 7.13
CA LYS A 24 -2.53 16.69 7.09
C LYS A 24 -2.89 15.60 6.07
N VAL A 25 -4.16 15.21 5.99
CA VAL A 25 -4.64 14.22 5.01
C VAL A 25 -4.56 14.74 3.58
N LEU A 26 -4.97 16.00 3.35
CA LEU A 26 -4.89 16.64 2.02
C LEU A 26 -3.45 16.83 1.56
N LEU A 27 -2.53 17.20 2.46
CA LEU A 27 -1.10 17.36 2.16
C LEU A 27 -0.45 16.04 1.75
N TYR A 28 -0.85 14.92 2.36
CA TYR A 28 -0.42 13.58 1.97
C TYR A 28 -0.96 13.21 0.58
N ALA A 29 -2.26 13.44 0.35
CA ALA A 29 -2.91 13.09 -0.92
C ALA A 29 -2.38 13.92 -2.10
N ASP A 30 -2.02 15.18 -1.86
CA ASP A 30 -1.43 16.06 -2.87
C ASP A 30 -0.05 15.58 -3.37
N ILE A 31 0.63 14.64 -2.68
CA ILE A 31 1.87 14.01 -3.17
C ILE A 31 1.59 13.21 -4.45
N PHE A 32 0.34 12.77 -4.62
CA PHE A 32 -0.11 11.92 -5.71
C PHE A 32 -1.03 12.67 -6.70
N ASP A 33 -1.09 14.00 -6.62
CA ASP A 33 -2.04 14.82 -7.39
C ASP A 33 -3.49 14.33 -7.23
N TYR A 34 -3.86 13.94 -6.01
CA TYR A 34 -5.09 13.21 -5.75
C TYR A 34 -6.02 14.01 -4.82
N PRO A 35 -6.99 14.75 -5.39
CA PRO A 35 -7.96 15.47 -4.58
C PRO A 35 -9.00 14.47 -4.04
N LEU A 36 -9.45 14.69 -2.81
CA LEU A 36 -10.22 13.72 -2.03
C LEU A 36 -11.71 14.07 -2.00
N VAL A 37 -12.57 13.05 -1.94
CA VAL A 37 -13.96 13.24 -1.48
C VAL A 37 -14.04 13.18 0.05
N ALA A 38 -15.15 13.64 0.64
CA ALA A 38 -15.30 13.71 2.10
C ALA A 38 -15.12 12.35 2.79
N GLU A 39 -15.60 11.26 2.17
CA GLU A 39 -15.45 9.90 2.68
C GLU A 39 -13.99 9.43 2.66
N GLU A 40 -13.20 9.88 1.69
CA GLU A 40 -11.76 9.57 1.64
C GLU A 40 -10.99 10.39 2.67
N VAL A 41 -11.34 11.66 2.87
CA VAL A 41 -10.79 12.47 3.96
C VAL A 41 -11.06 11.76 5.29
N HIS A 42 -12.33 11.43 5.57
CA HIS A 42 -12.74 10.71 6.78
C HIS A 42 -11.98 9.39 6.95
N ARG A 43 -11.93 8.55 5.91
CA ARG A 43 -11.25 7.24 5.93
C ARG A 43 -9.79 7.37 6.34
N TYR A 44 -9.11 8.44 5.93
CA TYR A 44 -7.68 8.60 6.14
C TYR A 44 -7.27 9.53 7.27
N LEU A 45 -8.24 10.10 8.00
CA LEU A 45 -7.96 10.86 9.22
C LEU A 45 -7.31 9.97 10.27
N ASN A 46 -6.31 10.52 10.95
CA ASN A 46 -5.59 9.89 12.05
C ASN A 46 -6.27 10.09 13.42
N VAL A 47 -7.41 10.76 13.45
CA VAL A 47 -8.23 11.00 14.64
C VAL A 47 -9.59 10.29 14.47
N PRO A 48 -10.07 9.53 15.47
CA PRO A 48 -11.40 8.92 15.41
C PRO A 48 -12.46 10.01 15.29
N THR A 49 -13.27 9.99 14.23
CA THR A 49 -14.23 11.07 13.95
C THR A 49 -15.42 10.51 13.18
N ARG A 50 -16.60 11.14 13.30
CA ARG A 50 -17.77 10.79 12.47
C ARG A 50 -17.74 11.55 11.15
N LEU A 51 -18.26 10.94 10.07
CA LEU A 51 -18.25 11.56 8.74
C LEU A 51 -18.94 12.94 8.74
N GLU A 52 -20.02 13.10 9.50
CA GLU A 52 -20.76 14.36 9.59
C GLU A 52 -19.90 15.50 10.16
N GLN A 53 -19.04 15.20 11.13
CA GLN A 53 -18.12 16.19 11.72
C GLN A 53 -17.03 16.58 10.72
N VAL A 54 -16.55 15.62 9.93
CA VAL A 54 -15.59 15.89 8.84
C VAL A 54 -16.23 16.79 7.79
N GLN A 55 -17.48 16.54 7.42
CA GLN A 55 -18.21 17.36 6.45
C GLN A 55 -18.34 18.82 6.92
N GLN A 56 -18.73 19.02 8.18
CA GLN A 56 -18.85 20.35 8.79
C GLN A 56 -17.51 21.10 8.80
N ALA A 57 -16.43 20.42 9.19
CA ALA A 57 -15.08 20.99 9.22
C ALA A 57 -14.55 21.30 7.80
N LEU A 58 -14.86 20.46 6.80
CA LEU A 58 -14.54 20.73 5.40
C LEU A 58 -15.28 21.97 4.89
N ASP A 59 -16.59 22.08 5.14
CA ASP A 59 -17.39 23.23 4.71
C ASP A 59 -16.87 24.54 5.31
N GLU A 60 -16.43 24.52 6.57
CA GLU A 60 -15.83 25.67 7.21
C GLU A 60 -14.46 26.02 6.63
N ALA A 61 -13.57 25.03 6.46
CA ALA A 61 -12.26 25.25 5.88
C ALA A 61 -12.35 25.83 4.46
N VAL A 62 -13.36 25.41 3.67
CA VAL A 62 -13.68 26.02 2.37
C VAL A 62 -14.12 27.49 2.54
N ARG A 63 -15.04 27.79 3.47
CA ARG A 63 -15.48 29.17 3.73
C ARG A 63 -14.34 30.10 4.14
N ARG A 64 -13.37 29.60 4.92
CA ARG A 64 -12.18 30.35 5.34
C ARG A 64 -11.13 30.48 4.23
N GLY A 65 -11.22 29.67 3.17
CA GLY A 65 -10.25 29.64 2.08
C GLY A 65 -8.99 28.82 2.38
N ASP A 66 -8.99 28.03 3.46
CA ASP A 66 -7.88 27.16 3.85
C ASP A 66 -7.69 25.99 2.86
N ILE A 67 -8.81 25.57 2.25
CA ILE A 67 -8.89 24.53 1.22
C ILE A 67 -9.84 24.98 0.11
N VAL A 68 -9.77 24.32 -1.04
CA VAL A 68 -10.72 24.55 -2.14
C VAL A 68 -11.55 23.30 -2.39
N GLN A 69 -12.83 23.52 -2.68
CA GLN A 69 -13.73 22.48 -3.16
C GLN A 69 -14.08 22.73 -4.63
N THR A 70 -13.88 21.73 -5.48
CA THR A 70 -14.31 21.74 -6.89
C THR A 70 -15.18 20.50 -7.15
N GLY A 71 -16.50 20.70 -7.23
CA GLY A 71 -17.46 19.59 -7.26
C GLY A 71 -17.40 18.78 -5.96
N PRO A 72 -17.27 17.44 -6.02
CA PRO A 72 -17.15 16.62 -4.81
C PRO A 72 -15.74 16.58 -4.22
N PHE A 73 -14.75 17.23 -4.86
CA PHE A 73 -13.34 17.06 -4.53
C PHE A 73 -12.79 18.23 -3.71
N TYR A 74 -12.03 17.91 -2.67
CA TYR A 74 -11.30 18.82 -1.81
C TYR A 74 -9.79 18.73 -2.07
N SER A 75 -9.12 19.88 -2.16
CA SER A 75 -7.66 19.99 -2.35
C SER A 75 -7.13 21.29 -1.71
N LEU A 76 -5.81 21.49 -1.79
CA LEU A 76 -5.18 22.74 -1.35
C LEU A 76 -5.63 23.92 -2.26
N PRO A 77 -5.69 25.17 -1.75
CA PRO A 77 -6.27 26.29 -2.48
C PRO A 77 -5.71 26.52 -3.89
N GLN A 78 -4.40 26.31 -4.07
CA GLN A 78 -3.70 26.52 -5.35
C GLN A 78 -3.76 25.29 -6.29
N ARG A 79 -4.61 24.31 -5.98
CA ARG A 79 -4.64 22.98 -6.61
C ARG A 79 -6.06 22.60 -7.07
N ALA A 80 -6.88 23.59 -7.44
CA ALA A 80 -8.25 23.38 -7.90
C ALA A 80 -8.30 22.59 -9.23
N GLU A 81 -7.27 22.69 -10.07
CA GLU A 81 -7.14 21.99 -11.34
C GLU A 81 -7.10 20.46 -11.19
N LEU A 82 -6.72 19.97 -10.00
CA LEU A 82 -6.66 18.53 -9.72
C LEU A 82 -8.01 17.84 -9.83
N ALA A 83 -9.13 18.54 -9.65
CA ALA A 83 -10.46 17.96 -9.85
C ALA A 83 -10.64 17.45 -11.29
N ALA A 84 -10.16 18.18 -12.29
CA ALA A 84 -10.19 17.74 -13.69
C ALA A 84 -9.23 16.55 -13.93
N VAL A 85 -8.06 16.56 -13.27
CA VAL A 85 -7.11 15.43 -13.29
C VAL A 85 -7.76 14.16 -12.72
N ARG A 86 -8.47 14.28 -11.60
CA ARG A 86 -9.17 13.17 -10.93
C ARG A 86 -10.23 12.54 -11.81
N VAL A 87 -11.06 13.35 -12.48
CA VAL A 87 -12.06 12.87 -13.44
C VAL A 87 -11.37 12.11 -14.57
N ARG A 88 -10.35 12.70 -15.21
CA ARG A 88 -9.61 12.09 -16.31
C ARG A 88 -8.98 10.75 -15.91
N ARG A 89 -8.23 10.70 -14.80
CA ARG A 89 -7.60 9.48 -14.29
C ARG A 89 -8.63 8.43 -13.89
N GLY A 90 -9.80 8.82 -13.38
CA GLY A 90 -10.92 7.91 -13.14
C GLY A 90 -11.44 7.24 -14.42
N GLU A 91 -11.49 7.95 -15.55
CA GLU A 91 -11.88 7.36 -16.83
C GLU A 91 -10.88 6.33 -17.35
N ILE A 92 -9.58 6.63 -17.20
CA ILE A 92 -8.49 5.72 -17.54
C ILE A 92 -8.57 4.48 -16.65
N SER A 93 -8.72 4.67 -15.34
CA SER A 93 -8.85 3.62 -14.34
C SER A 93 -10.00 2.67 -14.66
N ARG A 94 -11.18 3.20 -15.00
CA ARG A 94 -12.35 2.37 -15.41
C ARG A 94 -12.03 1.40 -16.55
N ARG A 95 -11.20 1.80 -17.53
CA ARG A 95 -10.76 0.92 -18.62
C ARG A 95 -9.73 -0.10 -18.13
N MET A 96 -8.77 0.34 -17.31
CA MET A 96 -7.71 -0.49 -16.75
C MET A 96 -8.25 -1.58 -15.80
N TRP A 97 -9.29 -1.29 -15.01
CA TRP A 97 -9.97 -2.25 -14.15
C TRP A 97 -10.54 -3.46 -14.89
N ARG A 98 -11.00 -3.28 -16.13
CA ARG A 98 -11.47 -4.41 -16.95
C ARG A 98 -10.35 -5.41 -17.22
N ARG A 99 -9.14 -4.90 -17.48
CA ARG A 99 -7.92 -5.70 -17.67
C ARG A 99 -7.45 -6.30 -16.34
N ALA A 100 -7.40 -5.50 -15.27
CA ALA A 100 -7.03 -5.96 -13.94
C ALA A 100 -7.90 -7.15 -13.48
N ARG A 101 -9.22 -7.07 -13.66
CA ARG A 101 -10.13 -8.20 -13.33
C ARG A 101 -9.88 -9.44 -14.18
N ARG A 102 -9.49 -9.29 -15.45
CA ARG A 102 -9.14 -10.42 -16.32
C ARG A 102 -7.86 -11.11 -15.81
N TYR A 103 -6.82 -10.35 -15.53
CA TYR A 103 -5.56 -10.89 -15.00
C TYR A 103 -5.71 -11.45 -13.59
N ALA A 104 -6.52 -10.81 -12.73
CA ALA A 104 -6.83 -11.33 -11.40
C ALA A 104 -7.51 -12.70 -11.46
N ARG A 105 -8.41 -12.94 -12.41
CA ARG A 105 -9.01 -14.28 -12.63
C ARG A 105 -7.97 -15.32 -13.02
N LEU A 106 -7.06 -14.96 -13.93
CA LEU A 106 -5.98 -15.86 -14.34
C LEU A 106 -5.05 -16.15 -13.16
N MET A 107 -4.65 -15.14 -12.40
CA MET A 107 -3.81 -15.30 -11.20
C MET A 107 -4.51 -16.13 -10.12
N ALA A 108 -5.80 -15.91 -9.88
CA ALA A 108 -6.60 -16.69 -8.93
C ALA A 108 -6.75 -18.17 -9.35
N SER A 109 -6.55 -18.47 -10.64
CA SER A 109 -6.54 -19.84 -11.16
C SER A 109 -5.20 -20.55 -11.07
N LEU A 110 -4.13 -19.82 -10.74
CA LEU A 110 -2.83 -20.43 -10.51
C LEU A 110 -2.89 -21.36 -9.29
N PRO A 111 -2.19 -22.51 -9.35
CA PRO A 111 -1.96 -23.38 -8.20
C PRO A 111 -1.44 -22.60 -7.00
N PHE A 112 -1.92 -22.96 -5.81
CA PHE A 112 -1.48 -22.40 -4.52
C PHE A 112 -1.83 -20.92 -4.25
N VAL A 113 -2.41 -20.18 -5.19
CA VAL A 113 -2.87 -18.80 -4.94
C VAL A 113 -4.13 -18.81 -4.08
N GLU A 114 -4.08 -18.12 -2.94
CA GLU A 114 -5.19 -18.04 -1.98
C GLU A 114 -5.85 -16.66 -1.97
N MET A 115 -5.13 -15.61 -2.37
CA MET A 115 -5.65 -14.23 -2.48
C MET A 115 -5.02 -13.51 -3.67
N VAL A 116 -5.81 -12.64 -4.30
CA VAL A 116 -5.32 -11.66 -5.28
C VAL A 116 -5.97 -10.32 -4.97
N ALA A 117 -5.16 -9.28 -4.79
CA ALA A 117 -5.60 -7.91 -4.58
C ALA A 117 -4.89 -6.96 -5.55
N VAL A 118 -5.60 -5.90 -5.95
CA VAL A 118 -5.02 -4.77 -6.68
C VAL A 118 -4.55 -3.73 -5.67
N THR A 119 -3.34 -3.22 -5.87
CA THR A 119 -2.68 -2.20 -5.02
C THR A 119 -2.27 -1.00 -5.89
N GLY A 120 -1.51 -0.05 -5.31
CA GLY A 120 -0.99 1.10 -6.04
C GLY A 120 -2.07 2.04 -6.57
N ALA A 121 -1.72 2.86 -7.56
CA ALA A 121 -2.57 3.95 -8.05
C ALA A 121 -3.93 3.47 -8.61
N LEU A 122 -4.01 2.24 -9.16
CA LEU A 122 -5.27 1.72 -9.69
C LEU A 122 -6.30 1.46 -8.59
N SER A 123 -5.85 1.05 -7.40
CA SER A 123 -6.73 0.75 -6.26
C SER A 123 -7.58 1.95 -5.81
N VAL A 124 -7.10 3.16 -6.11
CA VAL A 124 -7.75 4.46 -5.81
C VAL A 124 -8.17 5.22 -7.09
N ASP A 125 -8.22 4.56 -8.24
CA ASP A 125 -8.61 5.18 -9.52
C ASP A 125 -7.75 6.39 -9.93
N ASN A 126 -6.45 6.38 -9.59
CA ASN A 126 -5.52 7.48 -9.84
C ASN A 126 -4.42 7.13 -10.87
N VAL A 127 -4.71 6.27 -11.83
CA VAL A 127 -3.69 5.85 -12.82
C VAL A 127 -3.52 6.83 -13.97
N GLU A 128 -2.28 6.95 -14.45
CA GLU A 128 -1.97 7.51 -15.76
C GLU A 128 -2.20 6.49 -16.88
N ALA A 129 -2.28 6.97 -18.13
CA ALA A 129 -2.67 6.17 -19.29
C ALA A 129 -1.79 4.93 -19.50
N ASP A 130 -0.52 5.00 -19.11
CA ASP A 130 0.47 3.97 -19.35
C ASP A 130 0.81 3.18 -18.06
N ALA A 131 0.21 3.49 -16.90
CA ALA A 131 0.56 2.87 -15.62
C ALA A 131 0.54 1.33 -15.62
N ASP A 132 1.33 0.75 -14.71
CA ASP A 132 1.36 -0.69 -14.46
C ASP A 132 0.15 -1.11 -13.59
N ILE A 133 -0.32 -2.36 -13.76
CA ILE A 133 -1.31 -2.95 -12.84
C ILE A 133 -0.55 -3.67 -11.72
N ASP A 134 -0.55 -3.08 -10.54
CA ASP A 134 0.06 -3.65 -9.34
C ASP A 134 -0.84 -4.71 -8.70
N PHE A 135 -0.24 -5.86 -8.40
CA PHE A 135 -0.92 -6.98 -7.75
C PHE A 135 -0.16 -7.44 -6.50
N MET A 136 -0.92 -7.57 -5.41
CA MET A 136 -0.52 -8.32 -4.24
C MET A 136 -1.17 -9.71 -4.27
N LEU A 137 -0.36 -10.74 -4.05
CA LEU A 137 -0.83 -12.13 -3.97
C LEU A 137 -0.50 -12.73 -2.60
N VAL A 138 -1.40 -13.58 -2.12
CA VAL A 138 -1.11 -14.50 -1.01
C VAL A 138 -1.21 -15.92 -1.53
N CYS A 139 -0.26 -16.77 -1.14
CA CYS A 139 -0.20 -18.17 -1.54
C CYS A 139 0.03 -19.11 -0.37
N ALA A 140 -0.14 -20.41 -0.62
CA ALA A 140 0.12 -21.44 0.37
C ALA A 140 1.60 -21.42 0.86
N PRO A 141 1.89 -21.88 2.09
CA PRO A 141 3.25 -21.89 2.62
C PRO A 141 4.23 -22.67 1.75
N GLY A 142 5.43 -22.11 1.58
CA GLY A 142 6.48 -22.69 0.73
C GLY A 142 6.25 -22.57 -0.78
N GLN A 143 5.23 -21.85 -1.23
CA GLN A 143 4.89 -21.73 -2.66
C GLN A 143 5.20 -20.37 -3.28
N VAL A 144 5.74 -19.41 -2.50
CA VAL A 144 5.99 -18.02 -2.94
C VAL A 144 6.79 -17.97 -4.23
N TRP A 145 7.92 -18.66 -4.30
CA TRP A 145 8.80 -18.64 -5.48
C TRP A 145 8.23 -19.39 -6.67
N LEU A 146 7.42 -20.42 -6.45
CA LEU A 146 6.70 -21.08 -7.53
C LEU A 146 5.61 -20.15 -8.11
N VAL A 147 4.80 -19.55 -7.25
CA VAL A 147 3.78 -18.57 -7.67
C VAL A 147 4.44 -17.38 -8.37
N ARG A 148 5.58 -16.91 -7.87
CA ARG A 148 6.39 -15.84 -8.50
C ARG A 148 6.86 -16.20 -9.90
N ALA A 149 7.28 -17.45 -10.11
CA ALA A 149 7.68 -17.94 -11.43
C ALA A 149 6.49 -17.95 -12.40
N LEU A 150 5.34 -18.47 -11.95
CA LEU A 150 4.11 -18.53 -12.75
C LEU A 150 3.58 -17.13 -13.10
N THR A 151 3.54 -16.21 -12.13
CA THR A 151 3.14 -14.82 -12.39
C THR A 151 4.16 -14.07 -13.25
N GLY A 152 5.45 -14.44 -13.17
CA GLY A 152 6.49 -13.97 -14.09
C GLY A 152 6.25 -14.36 -15.55
N ILE A 153 5.78 -15.59 -15.80
CA ILE A 153 5.36 -16.03 -17.14
C ILE A 153 4.14 -15.21 -17.59
N MET A 154 3.13 -15.08 -16.73
CA MET A 154 1.94 -14.27 -17.03
C MET A 154 2.29 -12.83 -17.37
N ARG A 155 3.23 -12.20 -16.63
CA ARG A 155 3.72 -10.85 -16.92
C ARG A 155 4.32 -10.73 -18.32
N ARG A 156 5.10 -11.73 -18.77
CA ARG A 156 5.68 -11.74 -20.13
C ARG A 156 4.59 -11.84 -21.20
N VAL A 157 3.61 -12.71 -20.99
CA VAL A 157 2.47 -12.87 -21.91
C VAL A 157 1.64 -11.58 -21.96
N ALA A 158 1.31 -11.00 -20.80
CA ALA A 158 0.59 -9.73 -20.74
C ALA A 158 1.34 -8.61 -21.46
N ARG A 159 2.66 -8.51 -21.29
CA ARG A 159 3.49 -7.53 -21.99
C ARG A 159 3.46 -7.73 -23.51
N ALA A 160 3.47 -8.96 -23.99
CA ALA A 160 3.33 -9.27 -25.42
C ALA A 160 1.94 -8.87 -25.96
N LEU A 161 0.92 -8.82 -25.10
CA LEU A 161 -0.43 -8.34 -25.41
C LEU A 161 -0.61 -6.82 -25.19
N GLY A 162 0.46 -6.10 -24.83
CA GLY A 162 0.44 -4.64 -24.60
C GLY A 162 0.08 -4.21 -23.18
N ASP A 163 -0.03 -5.13 -22.22
CA ASP A 163 -0.36 -4.84 -20.83
C ASP A 163 0.84 -4.96 -19.90
N ARG A 164 1.01 -4.00 -18.97
CA ARG A 164 2.06 -4.04 -17.96
C ARG A 164 1.52 -4.50 -16.62
N LEU A 165 2.03 -5.64 -16.15
CA LEU A 165 1.67 -6.24 -14.85
C LEU A 165 2.85 -6.22 -13.91
N CYS A 166 2.59 -5.85 -12.66
CA CYS A 166 3.57 -5.87 -11.58
C CYS A 166 3.04 -6.69 -10.40
N PRO A 167 3.21 -8.02 -10.40
CA PRO A 167 3.00 -8.84 -9.20
C PRO A 167 4.18 -8.62 -8.24
N ASN A 168 4.23 -7.43 -7.65
CA ASN A 168 5.38 -6.92 -6.92
C ASN A 168 5.40 -7.35 -5.45
N TYR A 169 4.28 -7.84 -4.92
CA TYR A 169 4.21 -8.34 -3.55
C TYR A 169 3.52 -9.71 -3.48
N ILE A 170 4.25 -10.73 -3.04
CA ILE A 170 3.75 -12.09 -2.84
C ILE A 170 4.10 -12.54 -1.43
N LEU A 171 3.08 -12.95 -0.66
CA LEU A 171 3.23 -13.46 0.70
C LEU A 171 2.78 -14.91 0.80
N ALA A 172 3.36 -15.66 1.73
CA ALA A 172 2.78 -16.90 2.20
C ALA A 172 1.66 -16.62 3.22
N CYS A 173 0.62 -17.45 3.27
CA CYS A 173 -0.52 -17.24 4.16
C CYS A 173 -0.22 -17.45 5.65
N ASN A 174 0.98 -17.94 6.00
CA ASN A 174 1.53 -17.99 7.35
C ASN A 174 2.51 -16.83 7.65
N ALA A 175 2.64 -15.87 6.73
CA ALA A 175 3.53 -14.70 6.83
C ALA A 175 2.81 -13.42 6.39
N LEU A 176 1.61 -13.19 6.95
CA LEU A 176 0.72 -12.09 6.56
C LEU A 176 1.08 -10.73 7.19
N GLU A 177 1.85 -10.73 8.28
CA GLU A 177 2.25 -9.51 8.95
C GLU A 177 3.29 -8.75 8.11
N LEU A 178 3.06 -7.45 7.92
CA LEU A 178 3.94 -6.56 7.18
C LEU A 178 5.10 -6.07 8.06
N ASP A 179 6.32 -6.09 7.51
CA ASP A 179 7.52 -5.67 8.24
C ASP A 179 7.55 -4.16 8.51
N GLN A 180 7.04 -3.37 7.57
CA GLN A 180 7.01 -1.91 7.67
C GLN A 180 5.74 -1.46 8.39
N ARG A 181 5.91 -0.84 9.56
CA ARG A 181 4.83 -0.29 10.38
C ARG A 181 4.87 1.23 10.38
N ASN A 182 4.44 1.84 9.28
CA ASN A 182 4.39 3.29 9.12
C ASN A 182 3.12 3.72 8.38
N LEU A 183 2.89 5.03 8.31
CA LEU A 183 1.70 5.61 7.66
C LEU A 183 1.56 5.16 6.20
N TYR A 184 2.65 5.11 5.44
CA TYR A 184 2.63 4.69 4.03
C TYR A 184 2.16 3.24 3.90
N ALA A 185 2.73 2.32 4.69
CA ALA A 185 2.32 0.92 4.70
C ALA A 185 0.86 0.74 5.16
N ALA A 186 0.39 1.52 6.13
CA ALA A 186 -1.01 1.52 6.55
C ALA A 186 -1.95 1.99 5.42
N ARG A 187 -1.57 3.03 4.67
CA ARG A 187 -2.30 3.51 3.49
C ARG A 187 -2.39 2.45 2.41
N GLU A 188 -1.25 1.86 2.02
CA GLU A 188 -1.21 0.76 1.04
C GLU A 188 -2.08 -0.43 1.48
N LEU A 189 -2.04 -0.79 2.77
CA LEU A 189 -2.83 -1.88 3.32
C LEU A 189 -4.35 -1.63 3.18
N PHE A 190 -4.80 -0.43 3.51
CA PHE A 190 -6.23 -0.12 3.61
C PHE A 190 -6.88 0.39 2.33
N GLN A 191 -6.09 0.78 1.33
CA GLN A 191 -6.58 1.16 0.00
C GLN A 191 -6.64 -0.03 -0.97
N MET A 192 -5.99 -1.16 -0.66
CA MET A 192 -6.00 -2.32 -1.55
C MET A 192 -7.41 -2.86 -1.81
N VAL A 193 -7.59 -3.46 -2.99
CA VAL A 193 -8.88 -3.98 -3.45
C VAL A 193 -8.75 -5.49 -3.70
N PRO A 194 -9.23 -6.35 -2.77
CA PRO A 194 -9.17 -7.79 -2.94
C PRO A 194 -10.17 -8.24 -4.02
N LEU A 195 -9.66 -8.87 -5.07
CA LEU A 195 -10.47 -9.44 -6.15
C LEU A 195 -10.69 -10.95 -5.96
N TYR A 196 -9.88 -11.63 -5.18
CA TYR A 196 -10.04 -13.06 -4.86
C TYR A 196 -9.51 -13.34 -3.45
N GLY A 197 -10.09 -14.32 -2.76
CA GLY A 197 -9.60 -14.76 -1.45
C GLY A 197 -9.98 -13.85 -0.28
N PHE A 198 -11.24 -13.41 -0.21
CA PHE A 198 -11.68 -12.43 0.80
C PHE A 198 -11.41 -12.85 2.26
N GLU A 199 -11.48 -14.15 2.56
CA GLU A 199 -11.15 -14.64 3.91
C GLU A 199 -9.67 -14.48 4.24
N VAL A 200 -8.78 -14.64 3.26
CA VAL A 200 -7.34 -14.39 3.43
C VAL A 200 -7.07 -12.90 3.56
N TYR A 201 -7.81 -12.05 2.84
CA TYR A 201 -7.76 -10.61 3.03
C TYR A 201 -8.15 -10.21 4.47
N ARG A 202 -9.23 -10.77 5.03
CA ARG A 202 -9.62 -10.50 6.42
C ARG A 202 -8.52 -10.91 7.42
N ARG A 203 -7.88 -12.07 7.19
CA ARG A 203 -6.73 -12.52 7.97
C ARG A 203 -5.53 -11.58 7.82
N LEU A 204 -5.28 -11.06 6.62
CA LEU A 204 -4.22 -10.08 6.35
C LEU A 204 -4.46 -8.79 7.14
N ILE A 205 -5.67 -8.24 7.12
CA ILE A 205 -6.01 -7.05 7.92
C ILE A 205 -5.88 -7.35 9.41
N ALA A 206 -6.38 -8.49 9.88
CA ALA A 206 -6.29 -8.89 11.29
C ALA A 206 -4.86 -9.13 11.78
N ALA A 207 -3.93 -9.52 10.90
CA ALA A 207 -2.51 -9.68 11.23
C ALA A 207 -1.78 -8.32 11.35
N ASN A 208 -2.40 -7.21 10.92
CA ASN A 208 -1.79 -5.90 10.83
C ASN A 208 -2.59 -4.83 11.60
N THR A 209 -3.04 -5.17 12.81
CA THR A 209 -3.86 -4.27 13.65
C THR A 209 -3.15 -2.96 14.00
N TRP A 210 -1.81 -2.95 13.98
CA TRP A 210 -1.01 -1.74 14.16
C TRP A 210 -1.40 -0.62 13.17
N ALA A 211 -1.91 -0.95 11.98
CA ALA A 211 -2.26 0.02 10.95
C ALA A 211 -3.45 0.91 11.37
N PHE A 212 -4.34 0.42 12.24
CA PHE A 212 -5.48 1.20 12.76
C PHE A 212 -5.01 2.35 13.68
N ASN A 213 -3.80 2.28 14.24
CA ASN A 213 -3.23 3.41 15.00
C ASN A 213 -2.92 4.61 14.10
N TYR A 214 -2.67 4.37 12.81
CA TYR A 214 -2.47 5.43 11.81
C TYR A 214 -3.78 5.90 11.19
N LEU A 215 -4.73 4.98 10.97
CA LEU A 215 -5.96 5.22 10.20
C LEU A 215 -7.17 4.61 10.93
N PRO A 216 -7.60 5.20 12.07
CA PRO A 216 -8.62 4.63 12.96
C PRO A 216 -10.03 4.60 12.38
N ASN A 217 -10.31 5.36 11.33
CA ASN A 217 -11.63 5.45 10.70
C ASN A 217 -11.85 4.40 9.61
N VAL A 218 -10.83 3.57 9.30
CA VAL A 218 -10.95 2.49 8.33
C VAL A 218 -11.73 1.32 8.92
N THR A 219 -12.53 0.65 8.08
CA THR A 219 -13.17 -0.62 8.43
C THR A 219 -12.35 -1.82 7.94
N MET A 220 -12.61 -3.00 8.49
CA MET A 220 -12.03 -4.27 8.01
C MET A 220 -12.48 -4.67 6.58
N LEU A 221 -13.34 -3.85 5.96
CA LEU A 221 -13.81 -4.04 4.59
C LEU A 221 -12.97 -3.20 3.63
N PRO A 222 -12.73 -3.70 2.40
CA PRO A 222 -12.03 -2.93 1.39
C PRO A 222 -12.86 -1.70 0.97
N PRO A 223 -12.23 -0.71 0.32
CA PRO A 223 -12.94 0.43 -0.23
C PRO A 223 -14.10 -0.01 -1.13
N ASN A 224 -15.28 0.61 -0.96
CA ASN A 224 -16.44 0.35 -1.82
C ASN A 224 -16.31 1.12 -3.14
N ASN A 225 -15.53 0.60 -4.07
CA ASN A 225 -15.34 1.17 -5.41
C ASN A 225 -16.13 0.44 -6.51
N GLY A 226 -17.16 -0.34 -6.13
CA GLY A 226 -17.98 -1.09 -7.06
C GLY A 226 -17.25 -2.27 -7.74
N HIS A 227 -16.04 -2.63 -7.29
CA HIS A 227 -15.32 -3.80 -7.80
C HIS A 227 -15.63 -5.04 -6.99
N HIS A 228 -16.34 -5.97 -7.62
CA HIS A 228 -16.71 -7.23 -7.01
C HIS A 228 -15.64 -8.31 -7.18
N PRO A 229 -15.53 -9.24 -6.21
CA PRO A 229 -14.70 -10.42 -6.31
C PRO A 229 -14.90 -11.14 -7.65
N VAL A 230 -13.81 -11.61 -8.22
CA VAL A 230 -13.84 -12.44 -9.41
C VAL A 230 -14.22 -13.87 -9.05
N ARG A 231 -14.82 -14.58 -10.00
CA ARG A 231 -15.13 -16.01 -9.83
C ARG A 231 -13.84 -16.77 -9.55
N GLY A 232 -13.89 -17.62 -8.52
CA GLY A 232 -12.80 -18.53 -8.20
C GLY A 232 -12.58 -19.59 -9.29
N PRO A 233 -11.44 -20.29 -9.25
CA PRO A 233 -11.11 -21.28 -10.26
C PRO A 233 -12.00 -22.52 -10.22
N ILE A 234 -11.95 -23.30 -11.31
CA ILE A 234 -12.51 -24.64 -11.38
C ILE A 234 -11.68 -25.54 -10.43
N ARG A 235 -12.25 -25.84 -9.25
CA ARG A 235 -11.60 -26.56 -8.14
C ARG A 235 -10.88 -27.87 -8.53
N PRO A 236 -11.45 -28.78 -9.34
CA PRO A 236 -10.78 -30.05 -9.67
C PRO A 236 -9.53 -29.84 -10.54
N LEU A 237 -9.60 -28.97 -11.56
CA LEU A 237 -8.46 -28.67 -12.43
C LEU A 237 -7.28 -28.11 -11.62
N ARG A 238 -7.59 -27.19 -10.69
CA ARG A 238 -6.59 -26.62 -9.78
C ARG A 238 -5.92 -27.70 -8.92
N ARG A 239 -6.69 -28.63 -8.34
CA ARG A 239 -6.14 -29.71 -7.50
C ARG A 239 -5.21 -30.64 -8.29
N SER A 240 -5.55 -30.98 -9.53
CA SER A 240 -4.69 -31.82 -10.37
C SER A 240 -3.38 -31.11 -10.72
N LEU A 241 -3.44 -29.82 -11.05
CA LEU A 241 -2.23 -29.01 -11.28
C LEU A 241 -1.39 -28.87 -10.02
N GLU A 242 -2.01 -28.64 -8.86
CA GLU A 242 -1.31 -28.60 -7.56
C GLU A 242 -0.63 -29.94 -7.25
N PHE A 243 -1.27 -31.08 -7.54
CA PHE A 243 -0.65 -32.40 -7.36
C PHE A 243 0.59 -32.58 -8.25
N GLY A 244 0.49 -32.22 -9.53
CA GLY A 244 1.64 -32.28 -10.44
C GLY A 244 2.78 -31.35 -10.03
N LEU A 245 2.45 -30.13 -9.61
CA LEU A 245 3.44 -29.13 -9.18
C LEU A 245 4.03 -29.41 -7.79
N LYS A 246 3.37 -30.19 -6.93
CA LYS A 246 4.00 -30.72 -5.70
C LYS A 246 5.13 -31.71 -6.01
N GLY A 247 5.19 -32.24 -7.23
CA GLY A 247 6.23 -33.15 -7.69
C GLY A 247 7.58 -32.47 -7.97
N TRP A 248 8.41 -33.16 -8.77
CA TRP A 248 9.75 -32.68 -9.15
C TRP A 248 9.72 -31.36 -9.94
N LEU A 249 8.75 -31.19 -10.84
CA LEU A 249 8.67 -30.01 -11.71
C LEU A 249 8.47 -28.71 -10.92
N GLY A 250 7.50 -28.65 -10.00
CA GLY A 250 7.27 -27.42 -9.23
C GLY A 250 8.41 -27.13 -8.26
N ARG A 251 9.06 -28.15 -7.69
CA ARG A 251 10.30 -27.95 -6.90
C ARG A 251 11.42 -27.35 -7.74
N LYS A 252 11.62 -27.83 -8.97
CA LYS A 252 12.62 -27.27 -9.90
C LYS A 252 12.29 -25.83 -10.29
N LEU A 253 11.02 -25.52 -10.58
CA LEU A 253 10.60 -24.14 -10.91
C LEU A 253 10.79 -23.19 -9.74
N HIS A 254 10.38 -23.61 -8.52
CA HIS A 254 10.62 -22.86 -7.30
C HIS A 254 12.10 -22.56 -7.13
N GLU A 255 12.95 -23.60 -7.14
CA GLU A 255 14.38 -23.45 -6.92
C GLU A 255 15.05 -22.61 -8.02
N ALA A 256 14.65 -22.79 -9.27
CA ALA A 256 15.20 -22.01 -10.39
C ALA A 256 14.86 -20.52 -10.25
N GLU A 257 13.62 -20.18 -9.88
CA GLU A 257 13.21 -18.80 -9.65
C GLU A 257 13.94 -18.21 -8.44
N TRP A 258 13.98 -18.93 -7.32
CA TRP A 258 14.72 -18.53 -6.11
C TRP A 258 16.19 -18.25 -6.40
N GLN A 259 16.88 -19.19 -7.07
CA GLN A 259 18.29 -19.05 -7.43
C GLN A 259 18.54 -17.93 -8.45
N ARG A 260 17.58 -17.66 -9.35
CA ARG A 260 17.69 -16.53 -10.28
C ARG A 260 17.68 -15.21 -9.51
N TRP A 261 16.74 -15.04 -8.58
CA TRP A 261 16.61 -13.82 -7.80
C TRP A 261 17.75 -13.63 -6.80
N ARG A 262 18.20 -14.70 -6.15
CA ARG A 262 19.41 -14.63 -5.30
C ARG A 262 20.64 -14.17 -6.09
N ARG A 263 20.80 -14.64 -7.33
CA ARG A 263 21.90 -14.19 -8.22
C ARG A 263 21.77 -12.74 -8.64
N MET A 264 20.55 -12.27 -8.95
CA MET A 264 20.33 -10.84 -9.27
C MET A 264 20.61 -9.94 -8.06
N ALA A 265 20.13 -10.34 -6.87
CA ALA A 265 20.39 -9.61 -5.63
C ALA A 265 21.89 -9.56 -5.29
N ALA A 266 22.63 -10.66 -5.47
CA ALA A 266 24.08 -10.68 -5.27
C ALA A 266 24.84 -9.74 -6.22
N ARG A 267 24.26 -9.40 -7.38
CA ARG A 267 24.83 -8.45 -8.34
C ARG A 267 24.46 -7.00 -8.04
N HIS A 268 23.73 -6.73 -6.95
CA HIS A 268 23.13 -5.43 -6.63
C HIS A 268 22.17 -4.92 -7.74
N GLU A 269 21.79 -5.77 -8.69
CA GLU A 269 20.72 -5.51 -9.64
C GLU A 269 19.41 -5.61 -8.84
N HIS A 270 18.86 -4.46 -8.43
CA HIS A 270 17.60 -4.32 -7.67
C HIS A 270 17.68 -4.56 -6.14
N VAL A 271 18.76 -4.16 -5.46
CA VAL A 271 18.82 -4.17 -3.99
C VAL A 271 18.58 -2.75 -3.46
N GLY A 272 17.40 -2.53 -2.88
CA GLY A 272 17.06 -1.34 -2.12
C GLY A 272 16.43 -1.72 -0.78
N PRO A 273 16.26 -0.78 0.16
CA PRO A 273 15.77 -1.07 1.52
C PRO A 273 14.38 -1.72 1.55
N GLU A 274 13.60 -1.57 0.48
CA GLU A 274 12.23 -2.09 0.38
C GLU A 274 12.11 -3.40 -0.42
N VAL A 275 13.23 -3.97 -0.88
CA VAL A 275 13.24 -5.25 -1.59
C VAL A 275 13.45 -6.38 -0.59
N VAL A 276 12.48 -7.28 -0.50
CA VAL A 276 12.51 -8.43 0.41
C VAL A 276 12.45 -9.71 -0.39
N LEU A 277 13.51 -10.51 -0.29
CA LEU A 277 13.61 -11.82 -0.92
C LEU A 277 13.80 -12.87 0.19
N ALA A 278 12.71 -13.52 0.59
CA ALA A 278 12.74 -14.56 1.61
C ALA A 278 11.91 -15.79 1.19
N PRO A 279 12.04 -16.94 1.87
CA PRO A 279 11.32 -18.16 1.51
C PRO A 279 9.78 -18.00 1.53
N ASP A 280 9.27 -17.13 2.40
CA ASP A 280 7.86 -16.90 2.70
C ASP A 280 7.32 -15.55 2.17
N ARG A 281 8.18 -14.72 1.56
CA ARG A 281 7.77 -13.43 0.99
C ARG A 281 8.70 -12.97 -0.14
N PHE A 282 8.07 -12.38 -1.15
CA PHE A 282 8.74 -11.65 -2.22
C PHE A 282 8.11 -10.26 -2.27
N LYS A 283 8.88 -9.21 -1.99
CA LYS A 283 8.48 -7.81 -2.17
C LYS A 283 9.51 -7.11 -3.03
N MET A 284 9.05 -6.41 -4.05
CA MET A 284 9.89 -5.58 -4.89
C MET A 284 9.24 -4.22 -5.08
N HIS A 285 9.79 -3.20 -4.45
CA HIS A 285 9.42 -1.81 -4.70
C HIS A 285 10.58 -1.08 -5.39
N ASP A 286 10.26 0.00 -6.09
CA ASP A 286 11.25 0.89 -6.68
C ASP A 286 12.05 1.61 -5.58
N LEU A 287 13.14 0.98 -5.13
CA LEU A 287 14.26 1.56 -4.36
C LEU A 287 13.85 2.66 -3.34
N GLY A 288 13.10 2.34 -2.27
CA GLY A 288 12.78 3.34 -1.22
C GLY A 288 11.62 4.27 -1.59
N HIS A 289 10.63 3.77 -2.32
CA HIS A 289 9.48 4.58 -2.73
C HIS A 289 8.69 5.06 -1.51
N GLY A 290 8.40 4.20 -0.54
CA GLY A 290 7.68 4.57 0.68
C GLY A 290 8.45 5.60 1.50
N GLU A 291 9.76 5.43 1.67
CA GLU A 291 10.63 6.40 2.34
C GLU A 291 10.62 7.77 1.65
N ARG A 292 10.69 7.81 0.30
CA ARG A 292 10.59 9.06 -0.46
C ARG A 292 9.24 9.75 -0.26
N ILE A 293 8.14 8.99 -0.25
CA ILE A 293 6.80 9.55 0.01
C ILE A 293 6.73 10.14 1.41
N LEU A 294 7.22 9.42 2.43
CA LEU A 294 7.21 9.90 3.81
C LEU A 294 8.11 11.13 4.01
N ALA A 295 9.26 11.19 3.32
CA ALA A 295 10.14 12.35 3.32
C ALA A 295 9.47 13.58 2.66
N ALA A 296 8.87 13.39 1.49
CA ALA A 296 8.10 14.44 0.81
C ALA A 296 6.92 14.92 1.66
N TYR A 297 6.27 14.01 2.39
CA TYR A 297 5.19 14.35 3.31
C TYR A 297 5.70 15.18 4.49
N ALA A 298 6.79 14.77 5.13
CA ALA A 298 7.40 15.52 6.23
C ALA A 298 7.81 16.93 5.81
N GLU A 299 8.39 17.09 4.62
CA GLU A 299 8.75 18.40 4.07
C GLU A 299 7.52 19.29 3.87
N ARG A 300 6.42 18.74 3.34
CA ARG A 300 5.17 19.47 3.15
C ARG A 300 4.56 19.89 4.49
N LEU A 301 4.54 19.02 5.48
CA LEU A 301 4.06 19.35 6.82
C LEU A 301 4.86 20.50 7.43
N ALA A 302 6.19 20.47 7.32
CA ALA A 302 7.05 21.52 7.85
C ALA A 302 6.76 22.90 7.24
N ARG A 303 6.43 22.97 5.94
CA ARG A 303 6.03 24.23 5.27
C ARG A 303 4.74 24.84 5.82
N TYR A 304 3.88 24.02 6.42
CA TYR A 304 2.64 24.44 7.07
C TYR A 304 2.77 24.53 8.61
N GLY A 305 3.98 24.37 9.15
CA GLY A 305 4.20 24.37 10.61
C GLY A 305 3.60 23.16 11.35
N LEU A 306 3.30 22.07 10.62
CA LEU A 306 2.62 20.90 11.16
C LEU A 306 3.58 19.79 11.57
N SER A 307 3.20 19.05 12.60
CA SER A 307 3.92 17.86 13.08
C SER A 307 3.48 16.58 12.36
N PHE A 308 4.36 15.56 12.33
CA PHE A 308 4.04 14.27 11.75
C PHE A 308 2.92 13.54 12.53
N PRO A 309 1.91 12.94 11.86
CA PRO A 309 0.85 12.20 12.54
C PRO A 309 1.43 11.02 13.35
N GLY A 310 1.18 10.98 14.66
CA GLY A 310 1.66 9.91 15.55
C GLY A 310 2.97 10.21 16.30
N GLY A 311 3.55 11.41 16.17
CA GLY A 311 4.64 11.89 17.01
C GLY A 311 4.14 12.55 18.30
N GLY A 312 3.71 11.76 19.29
CA GLY A 312 3.25 12.29 20.57
C GLY A 312 3.03 11.24 21.66
N ARG A 313 4.02 11.13 22.56
CA ARG A 313 4.17 10.25 23.75
C ARG A 313 4.48 8.78 23.46
N GLY A 314 5.78 8.47 23.36
CA GLY A 314 6.28 7.12 23.60
C GLY A 314 7.35 6.61 22.64
N THR A 315 8.36 7.41 22.27
CA THR A 315 9.70 6.91 21.89
C THR A 315 10.72 8.00 22.15
N GLU A 316 11.16 8.13 23.40
CA GLU A 316 12.57 8.43 23.65
C GLU A 316 13.33 7.16 23.29
N ASP A 317 13.64 6.98 22.02
CA ASP A 317 14.74 6.14 21.57
C ASP A 317 15.31 6.80 20.33
N GLY A 318 16.54 7.26 20.47
CA GLY A 318 17.21 8.14 19.53
C GLY A 318 17.47 7.49 18.19
N THR A 319 16.75 7.94 17.17
CA THR A 319 17.29 8.05 15.82
C THR A 319 16.99 9.45 15.30
N GLY A 320 17.78 10.42 15.76
CA GLY A 320 17.89 11.70 15.08
C GLY A 320 18.43 11.44 13.67
N LEU A 321 17.60 11.70 12.66
CA LEU A 321 18.06 11.87 11.29
C LEU A 321 19.08 13.02 11.30
N LYS A 322 20.37 12.69 11.26
CA LYS A 322 21.42 13.60 10.80
C LYS A 322 21.67 13.32 9.32
N PRO A 323 21.73 14.36 8.45
CA PRO A 323 22.05 14.17 7.05
C PRO A 323 23.55 13.87 6.88
N GLY A 324 23.84 12.78 6.17
CA GLY A 324 25.06 12.53 5.40
C GLY A 324 26.40 12.56 6.13
N THR A 325 27.07 11.40 6.24
CA THR A 325 28.50 11.19 5.93
C THR A 325 28.91 9.74 6.26
N GLY A 326 29.69 9.12 5.38
CA GLY A 326 30.60 8.02 5.76
C GLY A 326 30.15 6.60 5.44
N LEU A 327 30.56 6.11 4.27
CA LEU A 327 30.88 4.70 4.05
C LEU A 327 31.81 4.20 5.16
N SER A 328 31.48 3.08 5.83
CA SER A 328 32.50 2.17 6.33
C SER A 328 31.98 0.74 6.51
N SER A 329 32.85 -0.17 6.11
CA SER A 329 32.73 -1.62 5.97
C SER A 329 32.41 -2.38 7.26
N ALA A 330 31.50 -3.35 7.17
CA ALA A 330 31.38 -4.42 8.16
C ALA A 330 31.06 -5.78 7.48
N PHE A 331 32.03 -6.30 6.73
CA PHE A 331 32.13 -7.73 6.43
C PHE A 331 33.62 -8.09 6.38
N GLY A 332 34.16 -8.57 7.51
CA GLY A 332 35.45 -9.24 7.54
C GLY A 332 35.31 -10.70 7.09
N PRO A 333 36.29 -11.28 6.38
CA PRO A 333 36.24 -12.68 5.96
C PRO A 333 36.49 -13.63 7.13
N PRO A 334 35.99 -14.89 7.08
CA PRO A 334 36.28 -15.89 8.09
C PRO A 334 37.74 -16.36 8.00
N SER A 335 38.43 -16.32 9.14
CA SER A 335 39.78 -16.83 9.32
C SER A 335 39.83 -18.35 9.18
N ALA A 336 40.69 -18.82 8.28
CA ALA A 336 41.14 -20.20 8.21
C ALA A 336 42.27 -20.42 9.22
N HIS A 337 42.10 -21.35 10.15
CA HIS A 337 43.21 -22.04 10.80
C HIS A 337 42.84 -23.50 10.97
N GLY A 338 43.46 -24.34 10.14
CA GLY A 338 43.69 -25.73 10.48
C GLY A 338 44.87 -25.82 11.45
N VAL A 339 44.77 -26.77 12.37
CA VAL A 339 45.93 -27.38 13.03
C VAL A 339 45.72 -28.89 13.00
N SER A 340 46.73 -29.56 12.48
CA SER A 340 46.94 -30.99 12.40
C SER A 340 46.89 -31.68 13.76
N LEU A 341 46.24 -32.85 13.80
CA LEU A 341 46.87 -34.16 14.02
C LEU A 341 45.96 -35.25 13.48
#